data_AF-A0A0C3P364-F1
#
_entry.id   AF-A0A0C3P364-F1
#
_cell.length_a   1.000
_cell.length_b   1.000
_cell.length_c   1.000
_cell.angle_alpha   90.00
_cell.angle_beta   90.00
_cell.angle_gamma   90.00
#
_symmetry.space_group_name_H-M   'P 1'
#
loop_
_entity.id
_entity.type
_entity.pdbx_description
1 polymer ?
#
loop_
_entity_poly.entity_id
_entity_poly.type
_entity_poly.pdbx_seq_one_letter_code
_entity_poly.pdbx_strand_id
1 'polypeptide(L)'
;MPSHASTSSSDPTFLHTSSTSRSSTLTSTVSSRSEAMISPIIYSHVHNLHGIVSSNYYPTSTSHIRNLAHPLGDLVACYLASHGYGTGDVECIIQAHECVHNNEDLVIFLAGQGMSVSEARFLLRLVDLQDIGLR
;
A
#
# COMPACT_ATOMS: atom_id res chain seq x y z
N MET A 1 -12.34 69.49 -2.67
CA MET A 1 -13.60 70.28 -2.61
C MET A 1 -13.86 70.85 -4.00
N PRO A 2 -15.04 70.74 -4.63
CA PRO A 2 -16.24 69.86 -4.47
C PRO A 2 -16.49 68.96 -5.75
N SER A 3 -17.14 67.77 -5.72
CA SER A 3 -18.58 67.38 -5.67
C SER A 3 -19.37 67.74 -6.97
N HIS A 4 -20.24 66.95 -7.65
CA HIS A 4 -21.26 65.89 -7.39
C HIS A 4 -21.43 65.04 -8.70
N ALA A 5 -22.21 63.95 -8.89
CA ALA A 5 -23.51 63.54 -8.37
C ALA A 5 -23.79 62.02 -8.60
N SER A 6 -24.80 61.54 -7.88
CA SER A 6 -25.24 60.17 -7.62
C SER A 6 -26.13 59.53 -8.70
N THR A 7 -26.17 58.19 -8.74
CA THR A 7 -27.42 57.44 -9.01
C THR A 7 -27.48 56.17 -8.17
N SER A 8 -28.60 55.99 -7.47
CA SER A 8 -28.94 54.87 -6.60
C SER A 8 -29.74 53.80 -7.34
N SER A 9 -29.71 52.54 -6.88
CA SER A 9 -30.90 51.67 -6.73
C SER A 9 -30.51 50.28 -6.21
N SER A 10 -30.98 50.01 -4.99
CA SER A 10 -31.51 48.77 -4.38
C SER A 10 -31.77 47.57 -5.32
N ASP A 11 -31.85 46.29 -4.91
CA ASP A 11 -31.77 45.54 -3.66
C ASP A 11 -31.79 44.02 -4.05
N PRO A 12 -31.77 43.03 -3.14
CA PRO A 12 -31.35 41.66 -3.39
C PRO A 12 -32.45 40.74 -3.97
N THR A 13 -32.04 39.75 -4.78
CA THR A 13 -32.89 38.60 -5.12
C THR A 13 -32.55 37.40 -4.24
N PHE A 14 -33.45 37.17 -3.29
CA PHE A 14 -33.53 35.98 -2.47
C PHE A 14 -34.52 34.98 -3.13
N LEU A 15 -34.21 33.69 -2.95
CA LEU A 15 -35.11 32.52 -2.86
C LEU A 15 -35.22 31.52 -4.05
N HIS A 16 -34.91 30.28 -3.64
CA HIS A 16 -35.65 29.02 -3.83
C HIS A 16 -35.12 27.97 -4.81
N THR A 17 -34.40 27.02 -4.19
CA THR A 17 -34.64 25.56 -4.20
C THR A 17 -34.93 24.88 -5.54
N SER A 18 -34.03 23.98 -5.92
CA SER A 18 -34.39 22.67 -6.46
C SER A 18 -33.31 21.65 -6.10
N SER A 19 -33.66 20.78 -5.15
CA SER A 19 -32.95 19.53 -4.90
C SER A 19 -33.11 18.64 -6.11
N THR A 20 -32.02 18.28 -6.78
CA THR A 20 -32.05 17.20 -7.78
C THR A 20 -30.98 16.19 -7.44
N SER A 21 -31.46 15.03 -7.01
CA SER A 21 -30.73 13.86 -6.57
C SER A 21 -29.65 13.45 -7.57
N ARG A 22 -28.43 13.24 -7.05
CA ARG A 22 -27.34 12.56 -7.72
C ARG A 22 -27.78 11.14 -8.04
N SER A 23 -28.13 10.86 -9.28
CA SER A 23 -28.13 9.50 -9.82
C SER A 23 -26.86 9.32 -10.64
N SER A 24 -25.74 9.09 -9.97
CA SER A 24 -24.57 8.51 -10.63
C SER A 24 -24.82 7.01 -10.70
N THR A 25 -25.31 6.57 -11.85
CA THR A 25 -25.47 5.16 -12.20
C THR A 25 -24.15 4.46 -11.92
N LEU A 26 -24.12 3.67 -10.85
CA LEU A 26 -23.08 2.68 -10.59
C LEU A 26 -23.15 1.66 -11.72
N THR A 27 -22.48 1.97 -12.83
CA THR A 27 -22.04 0.94 -13.74
C THR A 27 -20.92 0.23 -13.01
N SER A 28 -21.27 -0.89 -12.38
CA SER A 28 -20.32 -1.90 -11.93
C SER A 28 -19.58 -2.39 -13.18
N THR A 29 -18.55 -1.65 -13.58
CA THR A 29 -17.52 -2.17 -14.45
C THR A 29 -16.96 -3.35 -13.67
N VAL A 30 -17.20 -4.56 -14.20
CA VAL A 30 -16.52 -5.76 -13.72
C VAL A 30 -15.04 -5.45 -13.90
N SER A 31 -14.42 -4.96 -12.83
CA SER A 31 -12.99 -4.74 -12.75
C SER A 31 -12.41 -6.12 -12.93
N SER A 32 -11.89 -6.38 -14.13
CA SER A 32 -10.95 -7.46 -14.34
C SER A 32 -9.97 -7.35 -13.19
N ARG A 33 -9.96 -8.35 -12.32
CA ARG A 33 -9.23 -8.37 -11.06
C ARG A 33 -7.74 -8.44 -11.42
N SER A 34 -7.22 -7.33 -11.94
CA SER A 34 -5.82 -6.97 -11.78
C SER A 34 -5.62 -7.08 -10.28
N GLU A 35 -4.77 -8.01 -9.87
CA GLU A 35 -4.30 -8.06 -8.51
C GLU A 35 -3.87 -6.64 -8.13
N ALA A 36 -4.72 -5.96 -7.37
CA ALA A 36 -4.39 -4.67 -6.85
C ALA A 36 -3.16 -4.91 -6.00
N MET A 37 -1.99 -4.47 -6.47
CA MET A 37 -0.74 -4.61 -5.75
C MET A 37 -0.91 -3.89 -4.41
N ILE A 38 -1.25 -4.65 -3.37
CA ILE A 38 -1.50 -4.12 -2.03
C ILE A 38 -0.16 -3.58 -1.57
N SER A 39 -0.09 -2.26 -1.57
CA SER A 39 1.08 -1.46 -1.26
C SER A 39 0.82 -0.82 0.10
N PRO A 40 1.77 -0.85 1.07
CA PRO A 40 1.57 -0.19 2.34
C PRO A 40 1.33 1.30 2.10
N ILE A 41 0.32 1.81 2.80
CA ILE A 41 -0.11 3.19 2.69
C ILE A 41 0.55 3.97 3.82
N ILE A 42 1.41 4.93 3.47
CA ILE A 42 1.99 5.85 4.44
C ILE A 42 1.12 7.11 4.52
N TYR A 43 0.63 7.40 5.72
CA TYR A 43 -0.06 8.66 6.04
C TYR A 43 0.89 9.57 6.80
N SER A 44 1.01 10.81 6.35
CA SER A 44 1.64 11.88 7.14
C SER A 44 0.62 12.98 7.40
N HIS A 45 0.62 13.56 8.59
CA HIS A 45 -0.28 14.64 8.97
C HIS A 45 0.51 15.90 9.28
N VAL A 46 0.06 17.04 8.76
CA VAL A 46 0.53 18.37 9.14
C VAL A 46 -0.45 18.93 10.17
N HIS A 47 0.04 19.34 11.33
CA HIS A 47 -0.78 19.85 12.43
C HIS A 47 -0.56 21.35 12.64
N ASN A 48 -1.60 22.04 13.09
CA ASN A 48 -1.52 23.33 13.78
C ASN A 48 -2.09 23.19 15.20
N LEU A 49 -2.14 24.29 15.97
CA LEU A 49 -2.71 24.30 17.33
C LEU A 49 -4.18 23.88 17.41
N HIS A 50 -4.89 23.84 16.29
CA HIS A 50 -6.31 23.49 16.19
C HIS A 50 -6.56 22.09 15.60
N GLY A 51 -5.51 21.37 15.18
CA GLY A 51 -5.62 20.00 14.68
C GLY A 51 -4.89 19.75 13.36
N ILE A 52 -5.32 18.73 12.63
CA ILE A 52 -4.75 18.32 11.34
C ILE A 52 -5.22 19.30 10.26
N VAL A 53 -4.28 19.98 9.61
CA VAL A 53 -4.54 20.90 8.50
C VAL A 53 -4.29 20.27 7.12
N SER A 54 -3.49 19.20 7.07
CA SER A 54 -3.29 18.42 5.85
C SER A 54 -2.92 16.98 6.17
N SER A 55 -3.30 16.07 5.28
CA SER A 55 -2.89 14.67 5.29
C SER A 55 -2.27 14.35 3.93
N ASN A 56 -1.01 13.91 3.91
CA ASN A 56 -0.39 13.43 2.68
C ASN A 56 -0.44 11.91 2.63
N TYR A 57 -0.71 11.39 1.43
CA TYR A 57 -0.80 9.97 1.12
C TYR A 57 0.37 9.60 0.20
N TYR A 58 1.16 8.62 0.60
CA TYR A 58 2.25 8.10 -0.22
C TYR A 58 2.00 6.60 -0.49
N PRO A 59 1.55 6.24 -1.70
CA PRO A 59 1.48 4.85 -2.10
C PRO A 59 2.91 4.34 -2.33
N THR A 60 3.31 3.31 -1.59
CA THR A 60 4.66 2.73 -1.73
C THR A 60 4.59 1.49 -2.61
N SER A 61 5.05 1.59 -3.86
CA SER A 61 5.00 0.45 -4.78
C SER A 61 5.76 -0.75 -4.23
N THR A 62 5.06 -1.85 -4.00
CA THR A 62 5.65 -3.14 -3.59
C THR A 62 6.04 -4.04 -4.75
N SER A 63 5.74 -3.60 -5.99
CA SER A 63 5.94 -4.38 -7.22
C SER A 63 7.38 -4.88 -7.40
N HIS A 64 8.37 -4.04 -7.06
CA HIS A 64 9.78 -4.39 -7.22
C HIS A 64 10.17 -5.54 -6.29
N ILE A 65 9.83 -5.44 -5.00
CA ILE A 65 10.10 -6.49 -4.00
C ILE A 65 9.36 -7.78 -4.37
N ARG A 66 8.10 -7.66 -4.80
CA ARG A 66 7.31 -8.81 -5.22
C ARG A 66 7.91 -9.52 -6.44
N ASN A 67 8.34 -8.77 -7.46
CA ASN A 67 8.98 -9.34 -8.64
C ASN A 67 10.32 -10.00 -8.30
N LEU A 68 11.10 -9.38 -7.40
CA LEU A 68 12.37 -9.91 -6.94
C LEU A 68 12.20 -11.22 -6.17
N ALA A 69 11.22 -11.28 -5.27
CA ALA A 69 10.93 -12.44 -4.44
C ALA A 69 10.12 -13.55 -5.14
N HIS A 70 9.69 -13.33 -6.38
CA HIS A 70 8.89 -14.29 -7.15
C HIS A 70 9.52 -15.71 -7.25
N PRO A 71 10.86 -15.88 -7.33
CA PRO A 71 11.47 -17.22 -7.33
C PRO A 71 11.18 -18.05 -6.07
N LEU A 72 10.85 -17.40 -4.95
CA LEU A 72 10.47 -18.06 -3.69
C LEU A 72 8.98 -18.44 -3.62
N GLY A 73 8.21 -18.05 -4.63
CA GLY A 73 6.76 -18.26 -4.69
C GLY A 73 5.93 -17.00 -4.42
N ASP A 74 4.73 -16.96 -4.97
CA ASP A 74 3.81 -15.81 -4.89
C ASP A 74 3.43 -15.42 -3.46
N LEU A 75 3.20 -16.41 -2.58
CA LEU A 75 2.82 -16.14 -1.18
C LEU A 75 3.97 -15.48 -0.43
N VAL A 76 5.19 -16.01 -0.62
CA VAL A 76 6.41 -15.45 -0.05
C VAL A 76 6.67 -14.06 -0.61
N ALA A 77 6.52 -13.88 -1.93
CA ALA A 77 6.70 -12.60 -2.58
C ALA A 77 5.72 -11.53 -2.07
N CYS A 78 4.45 -11.88 -1.91
CA CYS A 78 3.44 -10.99 -1.33
C CYS A 78 3.74 -10.69 0.15
N TYR A 79 4.17 -11.69 0.90
CA TYR A 79 4.52 -11.55 2.31
C TYR A 79 5.66 -10.56 2.52
N LEU A 80 6.79 -10.77 1.82
CA LEU A 80 7.98 -9.93 1.92
C LEU A 80 7.70 -8.48 1.48
N ALA A 81 6.95 -8.31 0.39
CA ALA A 81 6.44 -7.02 -0.07
C ALA A 81 5.58 -6.31 0.97
N SER A 82 4.64 -7.01 1.60
CA SER A 82 3.69 -6.43 2.55
C SER A 82 4.33 -6.07 3.88
N HIS A 83 5.38 -6.78 4.28
CA HIS A 83 6.13 -6.54 5.51
C HIS A 83 7.26 -5.52 5.33
N GLY A 84 7.45 -5.00 4.11
CA GLY A 84 8.39 -3.92 3.84
C GLY A 84 9.85 -4.36 3.84
N TYR A 85 10.15 -5.62 3.54
CA TYR A 85 11.52 -6.10 3.38
C TYR A 85 12.23 -5.33 2.27
N GLY A 86 13.50 -4.97 2.51
CA GLY A 86 14.32 -4.26 1.54
C GLY A 86 14.86 -5.19 0.46
N THR A 87 15.30 -4.62 -0.66
CA THR A 87 15.92 -5.37 -1.78
C THR A 87 17.08 -6.25 -1.30
N GLY A 88 17.98 -5.71 -0.47
CA GLY A 88 19.12 -6.48 0.05
C GLY A 88 18.72 -7.63 0.98
N ASP A 89 17.65 -7.46 1.76
CA ASP A 89 17.14 -8.53 2.62
C ASP A 89 16.56 -9.66 1.78
N VAL A 90 15.79 -9.31 0.75
CA VAL A 90 15.18 -10.30 -0.16
C VAL A 90 16.23 -11.03 -0.98
N GLU A 91 17.24 -10.34 -1.51
CA GLU A 91 18.37 -10.99 -2.19
C GLU A 91 19.10 -11.96 -1.27
N CYS A 92 19.32 -11.58 0.00
CA CYS A 92 19.93 -12.46 1.00
C CYS A 92 19.07 -13.72 1.26
N ILE A 93 17.76 -13.57 1.38
CA ILE A 93 16.83 -14.69 1.58
C ILE A 93 16.83 -15.64 0.37
N ILE A 94 16.79 -15.09 -0.85
CA ILE A 94 16.85 -15.89 -2.10
C ILE A 94 18.15 -16.69 -2.15
N GLN A 95 19.29 -16.02 -1.95
CA GLN A 95 20.59 -16.67 -1.99
C GLN A 95 20.70 -17.78 -0.93
N ALA A 96 20.21 -17.52 0.29
CA ALA A 96 20.22 -18.51 1.37
C ALA A 96 19.35 -19.72 1.02
N HIS A 97 18.17 -19.51 0.45
CA HIS A 97 17.28 -20.57 0.01
C HIS A 97 17.90 -21.43 -1.09
N GLU A 98 18.66 -20.84 -2.03
CA GLU A 98 19.34 -21.57 -3.10
C GLU A 98 20.57 -22.35 -2.61
N CYS A 99 21.29 -21.83 -1.61
CA CYS A 99 22.54 -22.42 -1.15
C CYS A 99 22.34 -23.55 -0.13
N VAL A 100 21.26 -23.48 0.65
CA VAL A 100 21.08 -24.35 1.81
C VAL A 100 20.20 -25.55 1.46
N HIS A 101 20.68 -26.76 1.74
CA HIS A 101 19.96 -28.01 1.46
C HIS A 101 18.99 -28.45 2.58
N ASN A 102 19.00 -27.77 3.72
CA ASN A 102 18.25 -28.14 4.92
C ASN A 102 17.53 -26.94 5.54
N ASN A 103 16.24 -27.10 5.81
CA ASN A 103 15.37 -26.06 6.37
C ASN A 103 15.90 -25.50 7.71
N GLU A 104 16.46 -26.33 8.59
CA GLU A 104 16.99 -25.85 9.87
C GLU A 104 18.23 -24.97 9.69
N ASP A 105 19.10 -25.31 8.72
CA ASP A 105 20.29 -24.50 8.42
C ASP A 105 19.89 -23.14 7.84
N LEU A 106 18.78 -23.08 7.09
CA LEU A 106 18.21 -21.83 6.58
C LEU A 106 17.68 -20.96 7.72
N VAL A 107 16.95 -21.54 8.69
CA VAL A 107 16.48 -20.81 9.88
C VAL A 107 17.64 -20.24 10.67
N ILE A 108 18.68 -21.04 10.90
CA ILE A 108 19.87 -20.61 11.65
C ILE A 108 20.58 -19.48 10.90
N PHE A 109 20.74 -19.60 9.59
CA PHE A 109 21.34 -18.56 8.77
C PHE A 109 20.55 -17.24 8.86
N LEU A 110 19.24 -17.27 8.62
CA LEU A 110 18.38 -16.09 8.66
C LEU A 110 18.36 -15.47 10.06
N ALA A 111 18.33 -16.29 11.11
CA ALA A 111 18.44 -15.81 12.49
C ALA A 111 19.79 -15.13 12.77
N GLY A 112 20.89 -15.67 12.19
CA GLY A 112 22.20 -15.06 12.23
C GLY A 112 22.28 -13.70 11.52
N GLN A 113 21.42 -13.47 10.53
CA GLN A 113 21.26 -12.17 9.86
C GLN A 113 20.31 -11.20 10.60
N GLY A 114 19.77 -11.60 11.75
CA GLY A 114 18.92 -10.75 12.60
C GLY A 114 17.41 -10.98 12.42
N MET A 115 16.99 -11.94 11.60
CA MET A 115 15.58 -12.34 11.52
C MET A 115 15.16 -13.09 12.80
N SER A 116 13.93 -12.93 13.26
CA SER A 116 13.47 -13.75 14.39
C SER A 116 13.31 -15.22 13.95
N VAL A 117 13.62 -16.17 14.84
CA VAL A 117 13.46 -17.61 14.54
C VAL A 117 12.02 -17.96 14.16
N SER A 118 11.04 -17.31 14.80
CA SER A 118 9.62 -17.48 14.46
C SER A 118 9.29 -17.01 13.06
N GLU A 119 9.86 -15.88 12.65
CA GLU A 119 9.68 -15.30 11.31
C GLU A 119 10.32 -16.18 10.24
N ALA A 120 11.55 -16.63 10.45
CA ALA A 120 12.25 -17.52 9.54
C ALA A 120 11.50 -18.85 9.35
N ARG A 121 10.97 -19.42 10.44
CA ARG A 121 10.13 -20.62 10.38
C ARG A 121 8.79 -20.39 9.68
N PHE A 122 8.22 -19.20 9.83
CA PHE A 122 7.00 -18.83 9.14
C PHE A 122 7.24 -18.71 7.63
N LEU A 123 8.33 -18.05 7.21
CA LEU A 123 8.74 -17.97 5.81
C LEU A 123 8.93 -19.35 5.17
N LEU A 124 9.59 -20.28 5.86
CA LEU A 124 9.73 -21.67 5.40
C LEU A 124 8.37 -22.34 5.16
N ARG A 125 7.42 -22.17 6.08
CA ARG A 125 6.07 -22.71 5.89
C ARG A 125 5.38 -22.11 4.66
N LEU A 126 5.61 -20.83 4.36
CA LEU A 126 5.05 -20.22 3.15
C LEU A 126 5.65 -20.83 1.88
N VAL A 127 6.95 -21.12 1.87
CA VAL A 127 7.62 -21.83 0.77
C VAL A 127 7.04 -23.24 0.62
N ASP A 128 6.94 -24.01 1.70
CA ASP A 128 6.40 -25.39 1.68
C ASP A 128 4.93 -25.43 1.20
N LEU A 129 4.12 -24.45 1.63
CA LEU A 129 2.71 -24.33 1.21
C LEU A 129 2.58 -24.03 -0.29
N GLN A 130 3.55 -23.34 -0.87
CA GLN A 130 3.60 -23.06 -2.30
C GLN A 130 3.83 -24.35 -3.11
N ASP A 131 4.66 -25.26 -2.60
CA ASP A 131 5.03 -26.52 -3.25
C ASP A 131 3.88 -27.56 -3.26
N ILE A 132 2.96 -27.46 -2.29
CA ILE A 132 1.76 -28.32 -2.19
C ILE A 132 0.66 -27.87 -3.19
N GLY A 133 0.64 -26.60 -3.57
CA GLY A 133 -0.38 -26.03 -4.49
C GLY A 133 -0.17 -26.30 -5.97
N LEU A 134 0.95 -26.94 -6.35
CA LEU A 134 1.36 -27.19 -7.74
C LEU A 134 1.56 -28.68 -8.09
N ARG A 135 0.99 -29.61 -7.31
CA ARG A 135 0.93 -31.05 -7.65
C ARG A 135 -0.48 -31.54 -7.92
#